data_AF-A0A060XX04-F1
#
_entry.id   AF-A0A060XX04-F1
#
_cell.length_a   1.000
_cell.length_b   1.000
_cell.length_c   1.000
_cell.angle_alpha   90.00
_cell.angle_beta   90.00
_cell.angle_gamma   90.00
#
_symmetry.space_group_name_H-M   'P 1'
#
loop_
_entity.id
_entity.type
_entity.pdbx_description
1 polymer ?
#
loop_
_entity_poly.entity_id
_entity_poly.type
_entity_poly.pdbx_seq_one_letter_code
_entity_poly.pdbx_strand_id
1 'polypeptide(L)'
;MLCRKWYEDGAIMLGEEAGLLADTLIGLNTIDFSFCLKGEGLNGSCPAVIDYTPYLKSIQRENSISSDEELRTLGSSGSENTTPEKMAASTAEAILTEQSSWVCRCKRLEQKYRMALEQKCYLEEMVRLREAQLSQVIPQNKALQQRLTDTHLSHTLEKEQLEYIVLELQDQLTVLKNHDLRSSQELTAHLTNQWPSPGAMDTNAVALDTMLYRNRVGQWEEYVNGDKFLFHNVLTYTP
;
A
#
# COMPACT_ATOMS: atom_id res chain seq x y z
N MET A 1 14.35 37.65 1.30
CA MET A 1 15.50 37.95 0.41
C MET A 1 16.31 36.71 0.00
N LEU A 2 16.34 35.63 0.80
CA LEU A 2 17.11 34.42 0.47
C LEU A 2 16.52 33.61 -0.72
N CYS A 3 15.20 33.45 -0.80
CA CYS A 3 14.57 32.63 -1.86
C CYS A 3 14.80 33.17 -3.29
N ARG A 4 14.81 34.51 -3.49
CA ARG A 4 15.06 35.10 -4.83
C ARG A 4 16.42 34.78 -5.43
N LYS A 5 17.38 34.32 -4.61
CA LYS A 5 18.70 33.89 -5.08
C LYS A 5 18.68 32.49 -5.71
N TRP A 6 17.67 31.67 -5.39
CA TRP A 6 17.63 30.24 -5.74
C TRP A 6 16.43 29.84 -6.59
N TYR A 7 15.46 30.74 -6.77
CA TYR A 7 14.23 30.48 -7.51
C TYR A 7 14.08 31.48 -8.65
N GLU A 8 13.64 31.00 -9.81
CA GLU A 8 13.35 31.82 -10.99
C GLU A 8 12.04 32.62 -10.81
N ASP A 9 11.91 33.72 -11.55
CA ASP A 9 10.69 34.53 -11.55
C ASP A 9 9.50 33.69 -12.07
N GLY A 10 8.44 33.62 -11.26
CA GLY A 10 7.29 32.74 -11.50
C GLY A 10 7.30 31.44 -10.67
N ALA A 11 8.39 31.14 -9.94
CA ALA A 11 8.39 30.03 -9.00
C ALA A 11 7.41 30.26 -7.84
N ILE A 12 6.65 29.22 -7.48
CA ILE A 12 5.65 29.24 -6.38
C ILE A 12 6.25 29.79 -5.08
N MET A 13 7.51 29.45 -4.79
CA MET A 13 8.24 29.90 -3.58
C MET A 13 8.48 31.42 -3.52
N LEU A 14 8.29 32.14 -4.64
CA LEU A 14 8.36 33.59 -4.73
C LEU A 14 6.99 34.27 -4.87
N GLY A 15 5.93 33.48 -5.08
CA GLY A 15 4.55 33.93 -5.19
C GLY A 15 3.82 33.99 -3.85
N GLU A 16 2.62 34.57 -3.86
CA GLU A 16 1.75 34.67 -2.68
C GLU A 16 1.21 33.28 -2.26
N GLU A 17 1.19 32.33 -3.19
CA GLU A 17 0.77 30.95 -3.01
C GLU A 17 1.67 30.17 -2.03
N ALA A 18 2.93 30.58 -1.86
CA ALA A 18 3.81 30.00 -0.85
C ALA A 18 3.27 30.21 0.59
N GLY A 19 2.62 31.35 0.83
CA GLY A 19 1.95 31.62 2.11
C GLY A 19 0.75 30.71 2.33
N LEU A 20 -0.10 30.56 1.31
CA LEU A 20 -1.25 29.64 1.34
C LEU A 20 -0.82 28.19 1.54
N LEU A 21 0.28 27.77 0.92
CA LEU A 21 0.86 26.45 1.14
C LEU A 21 1.33 26.28 2.59
N ALA A 22 2.04 27.27 3.15
CA ALA A 22 2.46 27.24 4.54
C ALA A 22 1.26 27.15 5.50
N ASP A 23 0.20 27.93 5.27
CA ASP A 23 -1.02 27.90 6.07
C ASP A 23 -1.75 26.56 5.97
N THR A 24 -1.75 25.94 4.79
CA THR A 24 -2.30 24.60 4.59
C THR A 24 -1.48 23.54 5.34
N LEU A 25 -0.15 23.68 5.35
CA LEU A 25 0.75 22.77 6.07
C LEU A 25 0.63 22.90 7.59
N ILE A 26 0.16 24.03 8.13
CA ILE A 26 -0.16 24.15 9.57
C ILE A 26 -1.29 23.18 9.95
N GLY A 27 -2.25 22.95 9.05
CA GLY A 27 -3.33 21.98 9.25
C GLY A 27 -2.82 20.55 9.50
N LEU A 28 -1.63 20.21 9.00
CA LEU A 28 -1.00 18.92 9.25
C LEU A 28 -0.64 18.70 10.72
N ASN A 29 -0.46 19.75 11.54
CA ASN A 29 -0.21 19.59 12.98
C ASN A 29 -1.36 18.93 13.74
N THR A 30 -2.56 18.87 13.15
CA THR A 30 -3.71 18.16 13.72
C THR A 30 -3.68 16.65 13.46
N ILE A 31 -2.76 16.20 12.61
CA ILE A 31 -2.56 14.79 12.28
C ILE A 31 -1.55 14.20 13.26
N ASP A 32 -1.90 13.07 13.85
CA ASP A 32 -1.00 12.32 14.72
C ASP A 32 0.05 11.58 13.88
N PHE A 33 1.23 12.20 13.74
CA PHE A 33 2.38 11.62 13.06
C PHE A 33 3.08 10.51 13.85
N SER A 34 2.57 10.10 15.01
CA SER A 34 3.18 9.03 15.81
C SER A 34 3.28 7.69 15.05
N PHE A 35 2.44 7.47 14.03
CA PHE A 35 2.48 6.30 13.15
C PHE A 35 3.19 6.54 11.81
N CYS A 36 3.64 7.77 11.55
CA CYS A 36 4.46 8.03 10.39
C CYS A 36 5.85 7.48 10.64
N LEU A 37 6.31 6.59 9.75
CA LEU A 37 7.60 5.95 9.83
C LEU A 37 8.71 7.02 9.79
N LYS A 38 9.25 7.37 10.95
CA LYS A 38 10.38 8.30 11.05
C LYS A 38 11.67 7.50 10.82
N GLY A 39 12.01 7.28 9.56
CA GLY A 39 13.19 6.52 9.17
C GLY A 39 13.83 7.04 7.89
N GLU A 40 15.15 7.16 7.91
CA GLU A 40 15.98 7.48 6.76
C GLU A 40 16.07 6.23 5.86
N GLY A 41 15.13 6.09 4.91
CA GLY A 41 15.11 4.94 4.01
C GLY A 41 13.72 4.51 3.54
N LEU A 42 13.01 5.39 2.81
CA LEU A 42 11.76 5.03 2.12
C LEU A 42 12.02 4.28 0.80
N ASN A 43 13.12 3.53 0.68
CA ASN A 43 13.46 2.81 -0.56
C ASN A 43 12.70 1.48 -0.70
N GLY A 44 11.69 1.23 0.14
CA GLY A 44 10.82 0.05 0.06
C GLY A 44 11.54 -1.29 0.27
N SER A 45 12.85 -1.30 0.53
CA SER A 45 13.67 -2.52 0.55
C SER A 45 13.79 -3.15 1.95
N CYS A 46 13.29 -2.49 2.99
CA CYS A 46 13.30 -3.03 4.35
C CYS A 46 11.94 -2.80 5.04
N PRO A 47 11.33 -3.83 5.66
CA PRO A 47 10.11 -3.64 6.44
C PRO A 47 10.42 -2.71 7.61
N ALA A 48 9.62 -1.66 7.78
CA ALA A 48 9.79 -0.73 8.87
C ALA A 48 9.46 -1.42 10.20
N VAL A 49 10.48 -1.83 10.94
CA VAL A 49 10.35 -2.48 12.24
C VAL A 49 10.30 -1.42 13.32
N ILE A 50 9.17 -1.33 14.04
CA ILE A 50 9.02 -0.46 15.20
C ILE A 50 9.48 -1.22 16.43
N ASP A 51 10.54 -0.73 17.08
CA ASP A 51 11.04 -1.30 18.33
C ASP A 51 10.23 -0.80 19.54
N TYR A 52 9.43 -1.69 20.13
CA TYR A 52 8.64 -1.39 21.34
C TYR A 52 9.35 -1.77 22.64
N THR A 53 10.58 -2.33 22.57
CA THR A 53 11.38 -2.73 23.73
C THR A 53 11.46 -1.67 24.85
N PRO A 54 11.64 -0.35 24.58
CA PRO A 54 11.70 0.65 25.66
C PRO A 54 10.35 0.90 26.36
N TYR A 55 9.22 0.52 25.75
CA TYR A 55 7.87 0.68 26.33
C TYR A 55 7.37 -0.58 27.03
N LEU A 56 8.05 -1.71 26.84
CA LEU A 56 7.87 -2.91 27.64
C LEU A 56 8.50 -2.70 29.02
N LYS A 57 7.90 -1.83 29.84
CA LYS A 57 8.22 -1.75 31.26
C LYS A 57 7.82 -3.08 31.89
N SER A 58 8.79 -3.95 32.11
CA SER A 58 8.62 -5.09 33.02
C SER A 58 8.11 -4.52 34.34
N ILE A 59 6.93 -4.94 34.77
CA ILE A 59 6.44 -4.67 36.13
C ILE A 59 7.30 -5.53 37.06
N GLN A 60 8.56 -5.14 37.24
CA GLN A 60 9.29 -5.45 38.45
C GLN A 60 8.60 -4.65 39.52
N ARG A 61 7.75 -5.33 40.31
CA ARG A 61 7.27 -4.75 41.56
C ARG A 61 8.51 -4.49 42.41
N GLU A 62 8.89 -3.23 42.50
CA GLU A 62 9.76 -2.69 43.53
C GLU A 62 9.04 -2.80 44.88
N ASN A 63 8.83 -4.03 45.37
CA ASN A 63 8.84 -4.28 46.80
C ASN A 63 10.18 -4.92 47.08
N SER A 64 11.15 -4.04 47.26
CA SER A 64 12.39 -4.28 47.98
C SER A 64 12.10 -5.09 49.25
N ILE A 65 12.60 -6.32 49.30
CA ILE A 65 13.28 -6.82 50.49
C ILE A 65 14.61 -7.35 50.00
N SER A 66 15.46 -6.40 49.62
CA SER A 66 16.90 -6.56 49.65
C SER A 66 17.31 -6.48 51.11
N SER A 67 17.74 -7.60 51.68
CA SER A 67 18.88 -7.59 52.59
C SER A 67 19.55 -8.95 52.50
N ASP A 68 20.59 -8.96 51.67
CA ASP A 68 21.60 -9.97 51.46
C ASP A 68 22.52 -10.06 52.73
N GLU A 69 21.92 -10.20 53.92
CA GLU A 69 22.58 -9.98 55.23
C GLU A 69 22.68 -11.23 56.13
N GLU A 70 22.49 -12.45 55.61
CA GLU A 70 22.58 -13.68 56.43
C GLU A 70 23.69 -14.66 56.02
N LEU A 71 24.67 -14.21 55.24
CA LEU A 71 25.88 -15.01 54.95
C LEU A 71 27.14 -14.58 55.74
N ARG A 72 27.00 -13.71 56.75
CA ARG A 72 28.12 -13.31 57.63
C ARG A 72 27.82 -13.47 59.11
N THR A 73 27.64 -14.71 59.57
CA THR A 73 27.87 -15.02 61.00
C THR A 73 28.63 -16.35 61.12
N LEU A 74 29.77 -16.44 60.44
CA LEU A 74 30.79 -17.44 60.74
C LEU A 74 31.88 -16.77 61.58
N GLY A 75 32.04 -17.23 62.82
CA GLY A 75 33.26 -17.03 63.60
C GLY A 75 33.18 -15.98 64.71
N SER A 76 32.46 -16.29 65.80
CA SER A 76 32.85 -15.77 67.11
C SER A 76 32.91 -16.91 68.11
N SER A 77 34.07 -17.56 68.18
CA SER A 77 34.44 -18.45 69.28
C SER A 77 34.79 -17.60 70.49
N GLY A 78 33.80 -17.34 71.33
CA GLY A 78 33.97 -16.87 72.71
C GLY A 78 33.95 -18.06 73.65
N SER A 79 35.12 -18.42 74.19
CA SER A 79 35.31 -19.46 75.19
C SER A 79 34.68 -19.04 76.52
N GLU A 80 33.52 -19.59 76.88
CA GLU A 80 32.99 -19.56 78.25
C GLU A 80 32.18 -20.84 78.55
N ASN A 81 32.74 -21.73 79.36
CA ASN A 81 32.13 -22.90 80.05
C ASN A 81 30.66 -23.29 79.71
N THR A 82 30.39 -23.77 78.50
CA THR A 82 29.01 -24.15 78.11
C THR A 82 28.62 -25.51 78.68
N THR A 83 27.67 -25.52 79.61
CA THR A 83 26.97 -26.74 80.02
C THR A 83 26.23 -27.37 78.82
N PRO A 84 26.11 -28.71 78.76
CA PRO A 84 25.52 -29.43 77.62
C PRO A 84 24.09 -28.98 77.27
N GLU A 85 23.35 -28.48 78.25
CA GLU A 85 21.99 -27.98 78.11
C GLU A 85 21.89 -26.69 77.26
N LYS A 86 22.89 -25.79 77.33
CA LYS A 86 22.93 -24.55 76.52
C LYS A 86 23.30 -24.84 75.05
N MET A 87 24.16 -25.82 74.81
CA MET A 87 24.46 -26.29 73.45
C MET A 87 23.25 -26.93 72.79
N ALA A 88 22.48 -27.74 73.54
CA ALA A 88 21.24 -28.34 73.04
C ALA A 88 20.19 -27.29 72.69
N ALA A 89 20.02 -26.27 73.53
CA ALA A 89 19.10 -25.15 73.27
C ALA A 89 19.49 -24.34 72.02
N SER A 90 20.78 -23.99 71.87
CA SER A 90 21.28 -23.28 70.67
C SER A 90 21.14 -24.11 69.39
N THR A 91 21.33 -25.43 69.47
CA THR A 91 21.14 -26.34 68.33
C THR A 91 19.67 -26.44 67.94
N ALA A 92 18.75 -26.48 68.91
CA ALA A 92 17.32 -26.49 68.66
C ALA A 92 16.83 -25.17 68.02
N GLU A 93 17.36 -24.02 68.46
CA GLU A 93 17.10 -22.71 67.84
C GLU A 93 17.60 -22.64 66.39
N ALA A 94 18.79 -23.19 66.10
CA ALA A 94 19.33 -23.26 64.74
C ALA A 94 18.43 -24.11 63.81
N ILE A 95 17.94 -25.26 64.30
CA ILE A 95 17.04 -26.13 63.53
C ILE A 95 15.69 -25.45 63.27
N LEU A 96 15.12 -24.77 64.28
CA LEU A 96 13.84 -24.06 64.14
C LEU A 96 13.94 -22.86 63.18
N THR A 97 15.03 -22.10 63.27
CA THR A 97 15.31 -20.99 62.35
C THR A 97 15.49 -21.49 60.92
N GLU A 98 16.27 -22.56 60.70
CA GLU A 98 16.41 -23.18 59.38
C GLU A 98 15.07 -23.68 58.83
N GLN A 99 14.25 -24.36 59.65
CA GLN A 99 12.91 -24.82 59.28
C GLN A 99 12.01 -23.64 58.85
N SER A 100 12.03 -22.54 59.59
CA SER A 100 11.28 -21.33 59.25
C SER A 100 11.75 -20.72 57.91
N SER A 101 13.05 -20.78 57.60
CA SER A 101 13.62 -20.30 56.33
C SER A 101 13.13 -21.13 55.14
N TRP A 102 13.07 -22.45 55.28
CA TRP A 102 12.56 -23.35 54.24
C TRP A 102 11.07 -23.12 53.97
N VAL A 103 10.28 -22.91 55.03
CA VAL A 103 8.85 -22.56 54.89
C VAL A 103 8.68 -21.23 54.14
N CYS A 104 9.49 -20.22 54.43
CA CYS A 104 9.48 -18.94 53.70
C CYS A 104 9.88 -19.11 52.23
N ARG A 105 10.88 -19.94 51.93
CA ARG A 105 11.27 -20.27 50.55
C ARG A 105 10.15 -21.00 49.79
N CYS A 106 9.49 -21.95 50.42
CA CYS A 106 8.34 -22.66 49.85
C CYS A 106 7.18 -21.70 49.53
N LYS A 107 6.80 -20.82 50.48
CA LYS A 107 5.76 -19.80 50.24
C LYS A 107 6.12 -18.87 49.08
N ARG A 108 7.40 -18.46 48.99
CA ARG A 108 7.89 -17.61 47.88
C ARG A 108 7.81 -18.34 46.54
N LEU A 109 8.15 -19.62 46.50
CA LEU A 109 8.05 -20.44 45.29
C LEU A 109 6.59 -20.62 44.86
N GLU A 110 5.70 -20.92 45.81
CA GLU A 110 4.26 -21.06 45.58
C GLU A 110 3.66 -19.76 45.00
N GLN A 111 4.02 -18.61 45.56
CA GLN A 111 3.58 -17.31 45.04
C GLN A 111 4.07 -17.07 43.61
N LYS A 112 5.35 -17.37 43.32
CA LYS A 112 5.91 -17.24 41.97
C LYS A 112 5.20 -18.17 40.98
N TYR A 113 4.93 -19.42 41.39
CA TYR A 113 4.20 -20.38 40.58
C TYR A 113 2.78 -19.90 40.25
N ARG A 114 2.06 -19.37 41.25
CA ARG A 114 0.73 -18.79 41.04
C ARG A 114 0.75 -17.63 40.06
N MET A 115 1.71 -16.72 40.19
CA MET A 115 1.87 -15.61 39.25
C MET A 115 2.19 -16.10 37.82
N ALA A 116 3.06 -17.09 37.70
CA ALA A 116 3.41 -17.68 36.40
C ALA A 116 2.20 -18.37 35.75
N LEU A 117 1.34 -19.00 36.54
CA LEU A 117 0.09 -19.61 36.05
C LEU A 117 -0.88 -18.55 35.52
N GLU A 118 -1.08 -17.45 36.25
CA GLU A 118 -1.91 -16.33 35.80
C GLU A 118 -1.39 -15.72 34.49
N GLN A 119 -0.06 -15.52 34.39
CA GLN A 119 0.59 -15.04 33.16
C GLN A 119 0.43 -16.01 31.99
N LYS A 120 0.57 -17.31 32.24
CA LYS A 120 0.34 -18.35 31.24
C LYS A 120 -1.08 -18.28 30.69
N CYS A 121 -2.09 -18.23 31.56
CA CYS A 121 -3.49 -18.17 31.15
C CYS A 121 -3.79 -16.91 30.32
N TYR A 122 -3.21 -15.77 30.69
CA TYR A 122 -3.33 -14.54 29.90
C TYR A 122 -2.79 -14.70 28.48
N LEU A 123 -1.58 -15.26 28.35
CA LEU A 123 -0.97 -15.47 27.03
C LEU A 123 -1.75 -16.49 26.19
N GLU A 124 -2.24 -17.57 26.80
CA GLU A 124 -3.09 -18.56 26.12
C GLU A 124 -4.37 -17.92 25.57
N GLU A 125 -5.03 -17.05 26.34
CA GLU A 125 -6.23 -16.34 25.89
C GLU A 125 -5.93 -15.34 24.76
N MET A 126 -4.77 -14.68 24.81
CA MET A 126 -4.32 -13.80 23.72
C MET A 126 -4.06 -14.56 22.43
N VAL A 127 -3.42 -15.73 22.50
CA VAL A 127 -3.24 -16.60 21.33
C VAL A 127 -4.59 -17.04 20.79
N ARG A 128 -5.49 -17.51 21.65
CA ARG A 128 -6.85 -17.94 21.26
C ARG A 128 -7.62 -16.83 20.54
N LEU A 129 -7.54 -15.59 21.02
CA LEU A 129 -8.21 -14.44 20.39
C LEU A 129 -7.61 -14.14 19.00
N ARG A 130 -6.28 -14.20 18.87
CA ARG A 130 -5.60 -13.99 17.58
C ARG A 130 -5.93 -15.09 16.57
N GLU A 131 -5.95 -16.34 17.00
CA GLU A 131 -6.35 -17.47 16.17
C GLU A 131 -7.81 -17.32 15.70
N ALA A 132 -8.72 -16.89 16.58
CA ALA A 132 -10.11 -16.61 16.21
C ALA A 132 -10.20 -15.49 15.15
N GLN A 133 -9.46 -14.40 15.30
CA GLN A 133 -9.40 -13.33 14.31
C GLN A 133 -8.85 -13.82 12.97
N LEU A 134 -7.75 -14.58 12.98
CA LEU A 134 -7.16 -15.15 11.78
C LEU A 134 -8.12 -16.13 11.09
N SER A 135 -8.86 -16.94 11.86
CA SER A 135 -9.83 -17.89 11.33
C SER A 135 -10.96 -17.21 10.53
N GLN A 136 -11.25 -15.94 10.81
CA GLN A 136 -12.24 -15.15 10.10
C GLN A 136 -11.64 -14.40 8.90
N VAL A 137 -10.49 -13.75 9.11
CA VAL A 137 -9.90 -12.85 8.10
C VAL A 137 -9.23 -13.62 6.96
N ILE A 138 -8.57 -14.75 7.24
CA ILE A 138 -7.90 -15.56 6.21
C ILE A 138 -8.88 -16.05 5.11
N PRO A 139 -10.02 -16.69 5.43
CA PRO A 139 -10.95 -17.14 4.39
C PRO A 139 -11.60 -15.97 3.66
N GLN A 140 -11.89 -14.86 4.34
CA GLN A 140 -12.44 -13.65 3.69
C GLN A 140 -11.44 -13.08 2.67
N ASN A 141 -10.16 -12.96 3.05
CA ASN A 141 -9.12 -12.50 2.15
C ASN A 141 -8.98 -13.43 0.93
N LYS A 142 -8.94 -14.75 1.17
CA LYS A 142 -8.90 -15.76 0.09
C LYS A 142 -10.09 -15.64 -0.86
N ALA A 143 -11.30 -15.44 -0.34
CA ALA A 143 -12.50 -15.26 -1.15
C ALA A 143 -12.47 -13.97 -1.97
N LEU A 144 -11.96 -12.87 -1.40
CA LEU A 144 -11.76 -11.61 -2.13
C LEU A 144 -10.72 -11.76 -3.25
N GLN A 145 -9.63 -12.46 -2.97
CA GLN A 145 -8.57 -12.71 -3.94
C GLN A 145 -9.09 -13.57 -5.12
N GLN A 146 -9.89 -14.60 -4.82
CA GLN A 146 -10.56 -15.40 -5.85
C GLN A 146 -11.53 -14.57 -6.69
N ARG A 147 -12.37 -13.73 -6.05
CA ARG A 147 -13.26 -12.83 -6.78
C ARG A 147 -12.51 -11.87 -7.69
N LEU A 148 -11.37 -11.35 -7.23
CA LEU A 148 -10.54 -10.46 -8.04
C LEU A 148 -10.02 -11.19 -9.28
N THR A 149 -9.49 -12.41 -9.13
CA THR A 149 -9.03 -13.22 -10.28
C THR A 149 -10.16 -13.55 -11.24
N ASP A 150 -11.34 -13.89 -10.73
CA ASP A 150 -12.51 -14.22 -11.57
C ASP A 150 -12.99 -13.00 -12.36
N THR A 151 -13.07 -11.82 -11.71
CA THR A 151 -13.43 -10.57 -12.41
C THR A 151 -12.38 -10.17 -13.45
N HIS A 152 -11.09 -10.37 -13.16
CA HIS A 152 -10.02 -10.08 -14.11
C HIS A 152 -10.09 -11.00 -15.34
N LEU A 153 -10.34 -12.29 -15.13
CA LEU A 153 -10.53 -13.25 -16.20
C LEU A 153 -11.76 -12.90 -17.05
N SER A 154 -12.89 -12.61 -16.41
CA SER A 154 -14.12 -12.21 -17.10
C SER A 154 -13.93 -10.96 -17.96
N HIS A 155 -13.29 -9.93 -17.41
CA HIS A 155 -12.99 -8.70 -18.15
C HIS A 155 -12.04 -8.95 -19.33
N THR A 156 -11.06 -9.84 -19.17
CA THR A 156 -10.13 -10.20 -20.25
C THR A 156 -10.87 -10.90 -21.39
N LEU A 157 -11.74 -11.87 -21.06
CA LEU A 157 -12.57 -12.57 -22.05
C LEU A 157 -13.51 -11.61 -22.79
N GLU A 158 -14.20 -10.72 -22.06
CA GLU A 158 -15.10 -9.73 -22.65
C GLU A 158 -14.35 -8.79 -23.59
N LYS A 159 -13.14 -8.35 -23.19
CA LYS A 159 -12.28 -7.53 -24.03
C LYS A 159 -11.90 -8.25 -25.33
N GLU A 160 -11.46 -9.52 -25.25
CA GLU A 160 -11.11 -10.31 -26.43
C GLU A 160 -12.33 -10.52 -27.37
N GLN A 161 -13.51 -10.75 -26.80
CA GLN A 161 -14.75 -10.85 -27.57
C GLN A 161 -15.10 -9.54 -28.29
N LEU A 162 -14.96 -8.40 -27.61
CA LEU A 162 -15.20 -7.09 -28.21
C LEU A 162 -14.18 -6.77 -29.30
N GLU A 163 -12.89 -7.11 -29.11
CA GLU A 163 -11.85 -6.98 -30.14
C GLU A 163 -12.20 -7.80 -31.38
N TYR A 164 -12.66 -9.05 -31.20
CA TYR A 164 -13.12 -9.89 -32.31
C TYR A 164 -14.30 -9.25 -33.06
N ILE A 165 -15.32 -8.77 -32.35
CA ILE A 165 -16.50 -8.12 -32.96
C ILE A 165 -16.10 -6.87 -33.74
N VAL A 166 -15.18 -6.06 -33.20
CA VAL A 166 -14.68 -4.86 -33.89
C VAL A 166 -13.97 -5.22 -35.19
N LEU A 167 -13.12 -6.25 -35.18
CA LEU A 167 -12.43 -6.71 -36.39
C LEU A 167 -13.42 -7.21 -37.46
N GLU A 168 -14.43 -7.99 -37.06
CA GLU A 168 -15.48 -8.48 -37.95
C GLU A 168 -16.29 -7.33 -38.56
N LEU A 169 -16.69 -6.34 -37.75
CA LEU A 169 -17.40 -5.16 -38.24
C LEU A 169 -16.55 -4.29 -39.17
N GLN A 170 -15.25 -4.18 -38.91
CA GLN A 170 -14.32 -3.48 -39.79
C GLN A 170 -14.19 -4.17 -41.15
N ASP A 171 -14.18 -5.51 -41.20
CA ASP A 171 -14.17 -6.27 -42.45
C ASP A 171 -15.46 -6.03 -43.26
N GLN A 172 -16.62 -6.18 -42.61
CA GLN A 172 -17.92 -5.94 -43.24
C GLN A 172 -18.03 -4.52 -43.81
N LEU A 173 -17.58 -3.50 -43.06
CA LEU A 173 -17.56 -2.11 -43.52
C LEU A 173 -16.61 -1.93 -44.71
N THR A 174 -15.48 -2.61 -44.72
CA THR A 174 -14.50 -2.56 -45.82
C THR A 174 -15.09 -3.16 -47.09
N VAL A 175 -15.78 -4.30 -46.99
CA VAL A 175 -16.47 -4.94 -48.12
C VAL A 175 -17.56 -4.01 -48.69
N LEU A 176 -18.41 -3.44 -47.83
CA LEU A 176 -19.47 -2.52 -48.25
C LEU A 176 -18.90 -1.27 -48.93
N LYS A 177 -17.83 -0.68 -48.37
CA LYS A 177 -17.16 0.48 -48.95
C LYS A 177 -16.57 0.19 -50.32
N ASN A 178 -15.97 -0.99 -50.51
CA ASN A 178 -15.44 -1.40 -51.81
C ASN A 178 -16.55 -1.61 -52.84
N HIS A 179 -17.69 -2.19 -52.44
CA HIS A 179 -18.85 -2.34 -53.30
C HIS A 179 -19.40 -0.99 -53.75
N ASP A 180 -19.56 -0.04 -52.82
CA ASP A 180 -20.02 1.32 -53.11
C ASP A 180 -19.04 2.09 -54.01
N LEU A 181 -17.73 1.94 -53.78
CA LEU A 181 -16.71 2.54 -54.65
C LEU A 181 -16.81 1.98 -56.07
N ARG A 182 -17.03 0.67 -56.20
CA ARG A 182 -17.15 0.01 -57.50
C ARG A 182 -18.42 0.41 -58.24
N SER A 183 -19.57 0.46 -57.57
CA SER A 183 -20.82 0.93 -58.18
C SER A 183 -20.73 2.38 -58.63
N SER A 184 -20.08 3.23 -57.83
CA SER A 184 -19.82 4.64 -58.17
C SER A 184 -18.88 4.78 -59.38
N GLN A 185 -17.82 3.95 -59.46
CA GLN A 185 -16.93 3.89 -60.63
C GLN A 185 -17.66 3.41 -61.89
N GLU A 186 -18.49 2.38 -61.79
CA GLU A 186 -19.31 1.88 -62.91
C GLU A 186 -20.27 2.95 -63.42
N LEU A 187 -20.97 3.65 -62.53
CA LEU A 187 -21.84 4.77 -62.89
C LEU A 187 -21.04 5.90 -63.57
N THR A 188 -19.90 6.27 -63.01
CA THR A 188 -19.02 7.30 -63.57
C THR A 188 -18.56 6.93 -64.98
N ALA A 189 -18.14 5.67 -65.20
CA ALA A 189 -17.74 5.16 -66.50
C ALA A 189 -18.91 5.16 -67.50
N HIS A 190 -20.10 4.76 -67.08
CA HIS A 190 -21.30 4.81 -67.95
C HIS A 190 -21.68 6.23 -68.34
N LEU A 191 -21.52 7.21 -67.45
CA LEU A 191 -21.75 8.62 -67.74
C LEU A 191 -20.66 9.19 -68.66
N THR A 192 -19.38 8.94 -68.37
CA THR A 192 -18.27 9.46 -69.21
C THR A 192 -18.25 8.87 -70.61
N ASN A 193 -18.65 7.62 -70.80
CA ASN A 193 -18.70 6.99 -72.12
C ASN A 193 -19.92 7.39 -72.98
N GLN A 194 -20.94 8.01 -72.39
CA GLN A 194 -22.14 8.46 -73.12
C GLN A 194 -22.12 9.94 -73.53
N TRP A 195 -21.15 10.72 -73.03
CA TRP A 195 -20.98 12.12 -73.42
C TRP A 195 -19.81 12.26 -74.40
N PRO A 196 -20.00 12.86 -75.61
CA PRO A 196 -18.89 13.12 -76.51
C PRO A 196 -17.89 14.07 -75.82
N SER A 197 -16.60 13.82 -76.01
CA SER A 197 -15.55 14.71 -75.51
C SER A 197 -15.83 16.15 -75.98
N PRO A 198 -15.91 17.15 -75.08
CA PRO A 198 -16.20 18.53 -75.48
C PRO A 198 -15.11 19.06 -76.41
N GLY A 199 -15.41 19.06 -77.71
CA GLY A 199 -14.77 19.96 -78.64
C GLY A 199 -15.06 21.38 -78.17
N ALA A 200 -14.05 22.02 -77.56
CA ALA A 200 -13.92 23.44 -77.33
C ALA A 200 -15.23 24.18 -76.99
N MET A 201 -15.75 24.06 -75.76
CA MET A 201 -16.73 25.04 -75.26
C MET A 201 -16.42 25.46 -73.81
N ASP A 202 -16.06 26.73 -73.73
CA ASP A 202 -15.96 27.68 -72.63
C ASP A 202 -15.51 27.25 -71.22
N THR A 203 -14.30 27.70 -70.91
CA THR A 203 -13.49 27.58 -69.68
C THR A 203 -14.17 28.05 -68.38
N ASN A 204 -15.36 28.66 -68.43
CA ASN A 204 -16.03 29.25 -67.25
C ASN A 204 -17.04 28.33 -66.55
N ALA A 205 -17.49 27.23 -67.17
CA ALA A 205 -18.49 26.34 -66.56
C ALA A 205 -17.88 25.30 -65.59
N VAL A 206 -16.64 24.87 -65.83
CA VAL A 206 -15.96 23.81 -65.04
C VAL A 206 -15.49 24.33 -63.66
N ALA A 207 -15.29 25.64 -63.52
CA ALA A 207 -14.83 26.26 -62.28
C ALA A 207 -15.89 26.24 -61.15
N LEU A 208 -17.19 26.28 -61.48
CA LEU A 208 -18.24 26.31 -60.46
C LEU A 208 -18.46 24.96 -59.79
N ASP A 209 -18.37 23.87 -60.55
CA ASP A 209 -18.62 22.52 -60.04
C ASP A 209 -17.48 22.04 -59.13
N THR A 210 -16.24 22.40 -59.48
CA THR A 210 -15.05 22.14 -58.63
C THR A 210 -15.12 22.92 -57.31
N MET A 211 -15.69 24.14 -57.30
CA MET A 211 -15.83 24.92 -56.07
C MET A 211 -16.96 24.41 -55.15
N LEU A 212 -18.03 23.86 -55.72
CA LEU A 212 -19.14 23.30 -54.93
C LEU A 212 -18.77 21.97 -54.25
N TYR A 213 -17.89 21.17 -54.85
CA TYR A 213 -17.37 19.95 -54.20
C TYR A 213 -16.37 20.30 -53.09
N ARG A 214 -15.50 21.30 -53.31
CA ARG A 214 -14.52 21.77 -52.30
C ARG A 214 -15.19 22.33 -51.05
N ASN A 215 -16.35 23.00 -51.19
CA ASN A 215 -17.10 23.55 -50.06
C ASN A 215 -17.83 22.48 -49.21
N ARG A 216 -18.09 21.29 -49.77
CA ARG A 216 -18.65 20.16 -48.99
C ARG A 216 -17.58 19.34 -48.26
N VAL A 217 -16.37 19.21 -48.81
CA VAL A 217 -15.28 18.44 -48.17
C VAL A 217 -14.70 19.18 -46.96
N GLY A 218 -14.63 20.53 -47.01
CA GLY A 218 -14.11 21.33 -45.88
C GLY A 218 -14.91 21.20 -44.58
N GLN A 219 -16.22 20.95 -44.66
CA GLN A 219 -17.06 20.76 -43.47
C GLN A 219 -16.81 19.41 -42.76
N TRP A 220 -16.27 18.39 -43.44
CA TRP A 220 -15.98 17.09 -42.81
C TRP A 220 -14.58 17.02 -42.20
N GLU A 221 -13.60 17.78 -42.72
CA GLU A 221 -12.25 17.85 -42.14
C GLU A 221 -12.22 18.59 -40.80
N GLU A 222 -13.14 19.52 -40.56
CA GLU A 222 -13.27 20.22 -39.27
C GLU A 222 -13.76 19.30 -38.13
N TYR A 223 -14.60 18.31 -38.43
CA TYR A 223 -15.06 17.33 -37.43
C TYR A 223 -14.04 16.21 -37.17
N VAL A 224 -13.18 15.87 -38.13
CA VAL A 224 -12.17 14.81 -37.98
C VAL A 224 -10.87 15.32 -37.32
N ASN A 225 -10.59 16.63 -37.34
CA ASN A 225 -9.44 17.21 -36.65
C ASN A 225 -9.69 17.59 -35.18
N GLY A 226 -10.95 17.62 -34.72
CA GLY A 226 -11.29 17.88 -33.32
C GLY A 226 -10.90 16.77 -32.34
N ASP A 227 -10.81 15.52 -32.83
CA ASP A 227 -10.52 14.34 -32.00
C ASP A 227 -9.11 13.75 -32.22
N LYS A 228 -8.23 14.48 -32.91
CA LYS A 228 -6.80 14.12 -33.02
C LYS A 228 -5.98 14.70 -31.88
N PHE A 229 -6.31 14.32 -30.66
CA PHE A 229 -5.31 14.24 -29.60
C PHE A 229 -5.42 12.87 -28.93
N LEU A 230 -4.24 12.24 -28.81
CA LEU A 230 -3.98 10.91 -28.27
C LEU A 230 -4.22 9.77 -29.26
N PHE A 231 -3.27 9.58 -30.18
CA PHE A 231 -2.52 8.32 -30.30
C PHE A 231 -1.33 8.58 -31.22
N HIS A 232 -0.28 9.16 -30.63
CA HIS A 232 1.03 9.23 -31.25
C HIS A 232 1.67 7.84 -31.09
N ASN A 233 1.47 6.95 -32.06
CA ASN A 233 2.27 5.75 -32.22
C ASN A 233 3.33 6.02 -33.28
N VAL A 234 4.58 6.19 -32.83
CA VAL A 234 5.75 5.95 -33.66
C VAL A 234 6.53 4.81 -33.01
N LEU A 235 6.09 3.59 -33.30
CA LEU A 235 7.02 2.47 -33.38
C LEU A 235 7.67 2.55 -34.75
N THR A 236 8.92 2.97 -34.76
CA THR A 236 9.86 2.68 -35.85
C THR A 236 10.23 1.20 -35.76
N TYR A 237 9.97 0.44 -36.82
CA TYR A 237 10.69 -0.79 -37.12
C TYR A 237 10.89 -0.88 -38.64
N THR A 238 12.11 -0.59 -39.07
CA THR A 238 12.69 -1.09 -40.33
C THR A 238 13.11 -2.56 -40.15
N PRO A 239 13.25 -3.33 -41.25
CA PRO A 239 13.43 -4.78 -41.23
C PRO A 239 14.69 -5.27 -40.52
#